data_AF-A0A7J4J101-F1
#
_entry.id   AF-A0A7J4J101-F1
#
_cell.length_a   1.000
_cell.length_b   1.000
_cell.length_c   1.000
_cell.angle_alpha   90.00
_cell.angle_beta   90.00
_cell.angle_gamma   90.00
#
_symmetry.space_group_name_H-M   'P 1'
#
loop_
_entity.id
_entity.type
_entity.pdbx_description
1 polymer ?
#
loop_
_entity_poly.entity_id
_entity_poly.type
_entity_poly.pdbx_seq_one_letter_code
_entity_poly.pdbx_strand_id
1 'polypeptide(L)'
;MKINNIQRLIEEYDTEKIIFTEIGPRARKNCVLNFDDFYKICMWKSRRQKNRYLKNKNKVENISRKAFLTSDETKKIELLCGLDGVGIPTASAILTVLYPENYSIIDIRCIETLNHLGYKMKNVMTVNNWLKYLEIMRDLAKENNVTTRDLDKALFALHRRILDEKGFVNLYGRKP
;
A
#
# COMPACT_ATOMS: atom_id res chain seq x y z
N MET A 1 23.33 -21.01 22.46
CA MET A 1 22.68 -19.70 22.71
C MET A 1 21.22 -19.81 22.32
N LYS A 2 20.25 -19.46 23.20
CA LYS A 2 18.82 -19.44 22.84
C LYS A 2 18.42 -18.02 22.45
N ILE A 3 17.78 -17.85 21.30
CA ILE A 3 17.22 -16.57 20.86
C ILE A 3 15.84 -16.44 21.51
N ASN A 4 15.65 -15.42 22.34
CA ASN A 4 14.36 -15.16 22.98
C ASN A 4 13.31 -14.75 21.94
N ASN A 5 12.07 -15.21 22.11
CA ASN A 5 10.95 -14.93 21.21
C ASN A 5 11.18 -15.35 19.74
N ILE A 6 11.96 -16.42 19.50
CA ILE A 6 12.29 -16.89 18.13
C ILE A 6 11.04 -17.10 17.26
N GLN A 7 9.95 -17.60 17.83
CA GLN A 7 8.69 -17.80 17.12
C GLN A 7 8.10 -16.49 16.59
N ARG A 8 8.08 -15.45 17.43
CA ARG A 8 7.64 -14.10 17.04
C ARG A 8 8.54 -13.49 15.97
N LEU A 9 9.85 -13.71 16.05
CA LEU A 9 10.80 -13.22 15.03
C LEU A 9 10.57 -13.89 13.67
N ILE A 10 10.24 -15.19 13.67
CA ILE A 10 9.87 -15.92 12.45
C ILE A 10 8.58 -15.35 11.86
N GLU A 11 7.59 -15.03 12.70
CA GLU A 11 6.34 -14.39 12.25
C GLU A 11 6.60 -13.00 11.67
N GLU A 12 7.45 -12.19 12.31
CA GLU A 12 7.81 -10.84 11.86
C GLU A 12 8.55 -10.82 10.51
N TYR A 13 9.17 -11.94 10.08
CA TYR A 13 9.84 -12.05 8.77
C TYR A 13 8.89 -11.75 7.61
N ASP A 14 7.67 -12.28 7.67
CA ASP A 14 6.61 -11.99 6.70
C ASP A 14 5.68 -10.90 7.25
N THR A 15 6.24 -9.70 7.41
CA THR A 15 5.51 -8.54 7.91
C THR A 15 4.25 -8.25 7.09
N GLU A 16 4.29 -8.48 5.76
CA GLU A 16 3.13 -8.26 4.90
C GLU A 16 1.99 -9.21 5.26
N LYS A 17 2.29 -10.51 5.46
CA LYS A 17 1.29 -11.48 5.89
C LYS A 17 0.57 -11.03 7.15
N ILE A 18 1.30 -10.68 8.21
CA ILE A 18 0.68 -10.18 9.46
C ILE A 18 -0.22 -8.97 9.20
N ILE A 19 0.27 -8.02 8.39
CA ILE A 19 -0.48 -6.80 8.07
C ILE A 19 -1.83 -7.15 7.41
N PHE A 20 -1.85 -8.05 6.44
CA PHE A 20 -3.06 -8.37 5.68
C PHE A 20 -3.95 -9.45 6.34
N THR A 21 -3.39 -10.34 7.16
CA THR A 21 -4.16 -11.43 7.82
C THR A 21 -4.65 -11.07 9.22
N GLU A 22 -3.99 -10.14 9.91
CA GLU A 22 -4.36 -9.77 11.29
C GLU A 22 -4.76 -8.30 11.42
N ILE A 23 -3.88 -7.39 10.99
CA ILE A 23 -4.09 -5.95 11.21
C ILE A 23 -5.26 -5.43 10.38
N GLY A 24 -5.27 -5.72 9.08
CA GLY A 24 -6.33 -5.32 8.16
C GLY A 24 -7.72 -5.77 8.60
N PRO A 25 -7.95 -7.08 8.82
CA PRO A 25 -9.24 -7.59 9.29
C PRO A 25 -9.69 -7.00 10.63
N ARG A 26 -8.78 -6.85 11.60
CA ARG A 26 -9.08 -6.22 12.89
C ARG A 26 -9.48 -4.75 12.74
N ALA A 27 -8.71 -3.99 11.97
CA ALA A 27 -8.96 -2.56 11.75
C ALA A 27 -10.26 -2.32 10.97
N ARG A 28 -10.54 -3.17 9.97
CA ARG A 28 -11.81 -3.18 9.23
C ARG A 28 -12.99 -3.48 10.16
N LYS A 29 -12.90 -4.54 10.99
CA LYS A 29 -13.98 -4.92 11.92
C LYS A 29 -14.30 -3.79 12.91
N ASN A 30 -13.28 -3.08 13.41
CA ASN A 30 -13.45 -2.05 14.43
C ASN A 30 -13.63 -0.63 13.85
N CYS A 31 -13.52 -0.49 12.53
CA CYS A 31 -13.48 0.79 11.81
C CYS A 31 -12.47 1.78 12.42
N VAL A 32 -11.29 1.33 12.84
CA VAL A 32 -10.25 2.16 13.46
C VAL A 32 -8.88 1.49 13.40
N LEU A 33 -7.81 2.28 13.29
CA LEU A 33 -6.44 1.85 13.55
C LEU A 33 -5.94 2.41 14.88
N ASN A 34 -5.32 1.58 15.71
CA ASN A 34 -4.47 2.07 16.81
C ASN A 34 -3.10 2.51 16.25
N PHE A 35 -2.31 3.16 17.09
CA PHE A 35 -1.01 3.69 16.67
C PHE A 35 -0.02 2.60 16.21
N ASP A 36 0.06 1.47 16.90
CA ASP A 36 1.03 0.42 16.59
C ASP A 36 0.74 -0.23 15.22
N ASP A 37 -0.53 -0.48 14.92
CA ASP A 37 -1.00 -1.00 13.65
C ASP A 37 -0.74 -0.02 12.50
N PHE A 38 -1.09 1.25 12.71
CA PHE A 38 -0.77 2.33 11.78
C PHE A 38 0.73 2.40 11.51
N TYR A 39 1.55 2.38 12.57
CA TYR A 39 3.00 2.51 12.46
C TYR A 39 3.60 1.31 11.72
N LYS A 40 3.14 0.08 11.98
CA LYS A 40 3.57 -1.12 11.25
C LYS A 40 3.25 -1.01 9.76
N ILE A 41 2.02 -0.65 9.38
CA ILE A 41 1.62 -0.48 7.97
C ILE A 41 2.50 0.59 7.29
N CYS A 42 2.70 1.74 7.94
CA CYS A 42 3.48 2.84 7.39
C CYS A 42 4.96 2.49 7.23
N MET A 43 5.54 1.77 8.19
CA MET A 43 6.93 1.31 8.13
C MET A 43 7.13 0.24 7.07
N TRP A 44 6.17 -0.68 6.89
CA TRP A 44 6.14 -1.64 5.79
C TRP A 44 6.10 -0.94 4.43
N LYS A 45 5.21 0.05 4.25
CA LYS A 45 5.09 0.78 2.99
C LYS A 45 6.30 1.68 2.68
N SER A 46 6.79 2.43 3.68
CA SER A 46 7.91 3.37 3.48
C SER A 46 8.55 3.77 4.82
N ARG A 47 9.73 3.21 5.11
CA ARG A 47 10.53 3.55 6.29
C ARG A 47 11.02 5.01 6.31
N ARG A 48 11.04 5.70 5.16
CA ARG A 48 11.64 7.03 4.98
C ARG A 48 11.00 8.12 5.85
N GLN A 49 9.71 7.98 6.17
CA GLN A 49 8.96 8.98 6.93
C GLN A 49 8.82 8.61 8.42
N LYS A 50 9.64 7.67 8.94
CA LYS A 50 9.61 7.19 10.33
C LYS A 50 9.40 8.30 11.37
N ASN A 51 10.23 9.35 11.32
CA ASN A 51 10.20 10.43 12.30
C ASN A 51 8.89 11.24 12.25
N ARG A 52 8.23 11.28 11.09
CA ARG A 52 6.91 11.92 10.94
C ARG A 52 5.82 11.01 11.47
N TYR A 53 5.88 9.70 11.19
CA TYR A 53 4.90 8.74 11.69
C TYR A 53 4.78 8.76 13.22
N LEU A 54 5.90 8.88 13.93
CA LEU A 54 5.95 8.95 15.38
C LEU A 54 5.16 10.14 15.98
N LYS A 55 4.89 11.20 15.20
CA LYS A 55 4.11 12.38 15.64
C LYS A 55 2.61 12.12 15.69
N ASN A 56 2.14 10.96 15.19
CA ASN A 56 0.72 10.67 15.04
C ASN A 56 0.06 10.04 16.27
N LYS A 57 0.79 9.69 17.34
CA LYS A 57 0.31 8.87 18.48
C LYS A 57 -1.10 9.23 18.96
N ASN A 58 -1.41 10.52 19.09
CA ASN A 58 -2.67 11.00 19.65
C ASN A 58 -3.78 11.26 18.60
N LYS A 59 -3.52 11.06 17.31
CA LYS A 59 -4.46 11.38 16.23
C LYS A 59 -4.85 10.21 15.32
N VAL A 60 -4.10 9.10 15.34
CA VAL A 60 -4.39 7.93 14.47
C VAL A 60 -5.81 7.44 14.62
N GLU A 61 -6.27 7.17 15.85
CA GLU A 61 -7.60 6.58 16.06
C GLU A 61 -8.74 7.49 15.56
N ASN A 62 -8.68 8.78 15.90
CA ASN A 62 -9.70 9.74 15.47
C ASN A 62 -9.73 9.89 13.95
N ILE A 63 -8.56 10.09 13.31
CA ILE A 63 -8.48 10.30 11.86
C ILE A 63 -8.85 9.04 11.09
N SER A 64 -8.31 7.89 11.49
CA SER A 64 -8.62 6.61 10.84
C SER A 64 -10.09 6.24 10.96
N ARG A 65 -10.71 6.46 12.13
CA ARG A 65 -12.15 6.24 12.31
C ARG A 65 -12.99 7.11 11.37
N LYS A 66 -12.69 8.40 11.28
CA LYS A 66 -13.36 9.31 10.33
C LYS A 66 -13.19 8.85 8.89
N ALA A 67 -11.98 8.45 8.51
CA ALA A 67 -11.68 7.97 7.17
C ALA A 67 -12.42 6.67 6.84
N PHE A 68 -12.49 5.71 7.77
CA PHE A 68 -13.09 4.41 7.48
C PHE A 68 -14.62 4.42 7.51
N LEU A 69 -15.23 5.36 8.24
CA LEU A 69 -16.68 5.53 8.26
C LEU A 69 -17.24 6.36 7.10
N THR A 70 -16.40 7.07 6.34
CA THR A 70 -16.87 7.79 5.16
C THR A 70 -16.98 6.87 3.93
N SER A 71 -18.02 7.09 3.13
CA SER A 71 -18.23 6.44 1.84
C SER A 71 -17.54 7.17 0.68
N ASP A 72 -17.19 8.45 0.86
CA ASP A 72 -16.55 9.28 -0.15
C ASP A 72 -15.04 8.98 -0.19
N GLU A 73 -14.58 8.39 -1.30
CA GLU A 73 -13.19 7.97 -1.47
C GLU A 73 -12.21 9.14 -1.44
N THR A 74 -12.61 10.31 -1.96
CA THR A 74 -11.82 11.55 -1.91
C THR A 74 -11.57 11.94 -0.46
N LYS A 75 -12.65 12.08 0.32
CA LYS A 75 -12.54 12.43 1.75
C LYS A 75 -11.78 11.37 2.52
N LYS A 76 -11.98 10.09 2.20
CA LYS A 76 -11.30 8.97 2.84
C LYS A 76 -9.79 9.09 2.73
N ILE A 77 -9.26 9.34 1.53
CA ILE A 77 -7.81 9.44 1.35
C ILE A 77 -7.26 10.77 1.88
N GLU A 78 -8.02 11.87 1.76
CA GLU A 78 -7.62 13.18 2.28
C GLU A 78 -7.50 13.17 3.81
N LEU A 79 -8.46 12.54 4.50
CA LEU A 79 -8.41 12.37 5.95
C LEU A 79 -7.14 11.64 6.37
N LEU A 80 -6.82 10.51 5.72
CA LEU A 80 -5.60 9.77 6.00
C LEU A 80 -4.34 10.58 5.69
N CYS A 81 -4.34 11.39 4.63
CA CYS A 81 -3.23 12.30 4.31
C CYS A 81 -3.02 13.42 5.36
N GLY A 82 -3.98 13.65 6.26
CA GLY A 82 -3.81 14.55 7.41
C GLY A 82 -2.86 14.01 8.50
N LEU A 83 -2.44 12.74 8.40
CA LEU A 83 -1.43 12.15 9.27
C LEU A 83 -0.01 12.55 8.83
N ASP A 84 0.86 12.84 9.79
CA ASP A 84 2.23 13.25 9.53
C ASP A 84 3.01 12.15 8.80
N GLY A 85 3.55 12.49 7.64
CA GLY A 85 4.33 11.58 6.79
C GLY A 85 3.48 10.69 5.87
N VAL A 86 2.15 10.84 5.90
CA VAL A 86 1.23 10.06 5.08
C VAL A 86 0.83 10.88 3.86
N GLY A 87 1.42 10.56 2.71
CA GLY A 87 0.94 11.04 1.40
C GLY A 87 0.01 10.02 0.75
N ILE A 88 -0.52 10.35 -0.43
CA ILE A 88 -1.40 9.48 -1.23
C ILE A 88 -0.90 8.02 -1.38
N PRO A 89 0.41 7.75 -1.66
CA PRO A 89 0.91 6.37 -1.72
C PRO A 89 0.86 5.61 -0.38
N THR A 90 1.01 6.31 0.75
CA THR A 90 0.93 5.69 2.09
C THR A 90 -0.52 5.54 2.53
N ALA A 91 -1.37 6.53 2.26
CA ALA A 91 -2.79 6.46 2.55
C ALA A 91 -3.49 5.35 1.76
N SER A 92 -3.19 5.21 0.46
CA SER A 92 -3.69 4.09 -0.36
C SER A 92 -3.21 2.73 0.14
N ALA A 93 -1.98 2.62 0.67
CA ALA A 93 -1.50 1.41 1.32
C ALA A 93 -2.34 1.06 2.56
N ILE A 94 -2.65 2.04 3.42
CA ILE A 94 -3.54 1.83 4.57
C ILE A 94 -4.91 1.32 4.11
N LEU A 95 -5.50 1.93 3.09
CA LEU A 95 -6.80 1.50 2.56
C LEU A 95 -6.76 0.09 1.97
N THR A 96 -5.70 -0.24 1.23
CA THR A 96 -5.48 -1.56 0.63
C THR A 96 -5.35 -2.64 1.70
N VAL A 97 -4.68 -2.36 2.81
CA VAL A 97 -4.58 -3.31 3.94
C VAL A 97 -5.95 -3.66 4.52
N LEU A 98 -6.84 -2.67 4.66
CA LEU A 98 -8.19 -2.92 5.19
C LEU A 98 -9.11 -3.58 4.16
N TYR A 99 -8.98 -3.20 2.89
CA TYR A 99 -9.93 -3.52 1.83
C TYR A 99 -9.19 -3.97 0.54
N PRO A 100 -8.44 -5.10 0.59
CA PRO A 100 -7.56 -5.53 -0.50
C PRO A 100 -8.29 -5.90 -1.80
N GLU A 101 -9.60 -6.16 -1.70
CA GLU A 101 -10.46 -6.43 -2.85
C GLU A 101 -10.73 -5.17 -3.67
N ASN A 102 -10.90 -4.02 -3.00
CA ASN A 102 -11.44 -2.80 -3.61
C ASN A 102 -10.43 -1.66 -3.73
N TYR A 103 -9.30 -1.74 -3.04
CA TYR A 103 -8.27 -0.71 -3.02
C TYR A 103 -6.92 -1.29 -3.43
N SER A 104 -6.18 -0.50 -4.20
CA SER A 104 -4.84 -0.81 -4.66
C SER A 104 -3.85 0.25 -4.19
N ILE A 105 -2.59 -0.16 -3.96
CA ILE A 105 -1.52 0.75 -3.62
C ILE A 105 -1.07 1.48 -4.89
N ILE A 106 -1.20 2.81 -4.91
CA ILE A 106 -0.63 3.59 -6.01
C ILE A 106 0.88 3.73 -5.84
N ASP A 107 1.62 3.29 -6.85
CA ASP A 107 3.08 3.38 -6.94
C ASP A 107 3.49 3.83 -8.34
N ILE A 108 4.57 4.61 -8.43
CA ILE A 108 5.07 5.12 -9.70
C ILE A 108 5.41 3.99 -10.68
N ARG A 109 5.87 2.84 -10.17
CA ARG A 109 6.21 1.66 -10.99
C ARG A 109 4.96 1.00 -11.58
N CYS A 110 3.89 0.92 -10.81
CA CYS A 110 2.61 0.42 -11.30
C CYS A 110 2.04 1.37 -12.35
N ILE A 111 2.14 2.70 -12.15
CA ILE A 111 1.74 3.70 -13.14
C ILE A 111 2.56 3.54 -14.44
N GLU A 112 3.88 3.39 -14.35
CA GLU A 112 4.75 3.16 -15.51
C GLU A 112 4.38 1.87 -16.26
N THR A 113 4.03 0.81 -15.52
CA THR A 113 3.58 -0.45 -16.10
C THR A 113 2.24 -0.30 -16.82
N LEU A 114 1.26 0.37 -16.21
CA LEU A 114 0.00 0.68 -16.87
C LEU A 114 0.22 1.52 -18.13
N ASN A 115 1.12 2.51 -18.09
CA ASN A 115 1.49 3.31 -19.25
C ASN A 115 2.12 2.47 -20.37
N HIS A 116 2.96 1.50 -20.02
CA HIS A 116 3.52 0.54 -20.97
C HIS A 116 2.43 -0.34 -21.62
N LEU A 117 1.41 -0.72 -20.85
CA LEU A 117 0.25 -1.48 -21.33
C LEU A 117 -0.77 -0.62 -22.12
N GLY A 118 -0.48 0.68 -22.34
CA GLY A 118 -1.30 1.57 -23.16
C GLY A 118 -2.30 2.44 -22.39
N TYR A 119 -2.39 2.32 -21.07
CA TYR A 119 -3.17 3.25 -20.26
C TYR A 119 -2.50 4.63 -20.25
N LYS A 120 -3.27 5.72 -20.17
CA LYS A 120 -2.72 7.09 -20.14
C LYS A 120 -2.85 7.68 -18.74
N MET A 121 -1.84 7.43 -17.91
CA MET A 121 -1.77 7.86 -16.52
C MET A 121 -0.64 8.86 -16.28
N LYS A 122 -0.96 9.91 -15.50
CA LYS A 122 0.03 10.92 -15.09
C LYS A 122 0.83 10.40 -13.89
N ASN A 123 2.14 10.66 -13.90
CA ASN A 123 3.07 10.27 -12.84
C ASN A 123 3.01 11.20 -11.59
N VAL A 124 1.86 11.80 -11.30
CA VAL A 124 1.67 12.75 -10.19
C VAL A 124 0.69 12.17 -9.18
N MET A 125 1.06 12.14 -7.90
CA MET A 125 0.27 11.51 -6.84
C MET A 125 -0.78 12.46 -6.27
N THR A 126 -1.79 12.81 -7.07
CA THR A 126 -2.95 13.61 -6.64
C THR A 126 -4.15 12.71 -6.33
N VAL A 127 -5.15 13.22 -5.61
CA VAL A 127 -6.41 12.50 -5.36
C VAL A 127 -7.07 12.07 -6.67
N ASN A 128 -7.21 13.00 -7.63
CA ASN A 128 -7.84 12.70 -8.93
C ASN A 128 -7.10 11.59 -9.70
N ASN A 129 -5.76 11.60 -9.70
CA ASN A 129 -4.99 10.56 -10.35
C ASN A 129 -5.09 9.22 -9.61
N TRP A 130 -5.23 9.25 -8.27
CA TRP A 130 -5.48 8.04 -7.49
C TRP A 130 -6.87 7.45 -7.73
N LEU A 131 -7.92 8.27 -7.84
CA LEU A 131 -9.26 7.79 -8.20
C LEU A 131 -9.26 7.13 -9.59
N LYS A 132 -8.66 7.79 -10.58
CA LYS A 132 -8.49 7.21 -11.94
C LYS A 132 -7.68 5.92 -11.91
N TYR A 133 -6.63 5.86 -11.10
CA TYR A 133 -5.84 4.65 -10.90
C TYR A 133 -6.71 3.53 -10.31
N LEU A 134 -7.52 3.80 -9.29
CA LEU A 134 -8.41 2.80 -8.68
C LEU A 134 -9.45 2.25 -9.66
N GLU A 135 -10.04 3.11 -10.50
CA GLU A 135 -10.96 2.69 -11.56
C GLU A 135 -10.31 1.65 -12.48
N ILE A 136 -9.15 1.98 -13.05
CA ILE A 136 -8.38 1.07 -13.92
C ILE A 136 -8.03 -0.23 -13.19
N MET A 137 -7.57 -0.14 -11.94
CA MET A 137 -7.18 -1.32 -11.17
C MET A 137 -8.37 -2.23 -10.87
N ARG A 138 -9.55 -1.68 -10.60
CA ARG A 138 -10.77 -2.47 -10.33
C ARG A 138 -11.24 -3.20 -11.58
N ASP A 139 -11.23 -2.53 -12.73
CA ASP A 139 -11.63 -3.14 -14.01
C ASP A 139 -10.67 -4.27 -14.40
N LEU A 140 -9.37 -4.00 -14.36
CA LEU A 140 -8.34 -5.02 -14.64
C LEU A 140 -8.39 -6.19 -13.65
N ALA A 141 -8.60 -5.94 -12.37
CA ALA A 141 -8.68 -6.98 -11.35
C ALA A 141 -9.88 -7.90 -11.61
N LYS A 142 -11.03 -7.31 -11.98
CA LYS A 142 -12.23 -8.03 -12.37
C LYS A 142 -12.01 -8.87 -13.64
N GLU A 143 -11.41 -8.30 -14.68
CA GLU A 143 -11.11 -9.01 -15.94
C GLU A 143 -10.19 -10.21 -15.73
N ASN A 144 -9.27 -10.13 -14.76
CA ASN A 144 -8.29 -11.17 -14.48
C ASN A 144 -8.69 -12.11 -13.32
N ASN A 145 -9.87 -11.93 -12.72
CA ASN A 145 -10.35 -12.69 -11.54
C ASN A 145 -9.34 -12.70 -10.37
N VAL A 146 -8.77 -11.54 -10.06
CA VAL A 146 -7.85 -11.33 -8.93
C VAL A 146 -8.30 -10.16 -8.07
N THR A 147 -7.72 -10.02 -6.88
CA THR A 147 -7.95 -8.85 -6.02
C THR A 147 -7.18 -7.64 -6.56
N THR A 148 -7.60 -6.42 -6.19
CA THR A 148 -6.85 -5.21 -6.58
C THR A 148 -5.46 -5.14 -5.91
N ARG A 149 -5.27 -5.78 -4.76
CA ARG A 149 -3.96 -6.02 -4.15
C ARG A 149 -3.10 -7.01 -4.95
N ASP A 150 -3.65 -8.10 -5.43
CA ASP A 150 -2.87 -9.06 -6.23
C ASP A 150 -2.48 -8.49 -7.58
N LEU A 151 -3.37 -7.71 -8.19
CA LEU A 151 -3.05 -6.97 -9.42
C LEU A 151 -1.88 -6.00 -9.21
N ASP A 152 -1.83 -5.30 -8.07
CA ASP A 152 -0.71 -4.38 -7.80
C ASP A 152 0.65 -5.11 -7.70
N LYS A 153 0.65 -6.34 -7.14
CA LYS A 153 1.84 -7.20 -7.04
C LYS A 153 2.25 -7.66 -8.42
N ALA A 154 1.27 -8.03 -9.26
CA ALA A 154 1.50 -8.45 -10.63
C ALA A 154 2.11 -7.32 -11.48
N LEU A 155 1.54 -6.10 -11.41
CA LEU A 155 2.09 -4.95 -12.12
C LEU A 155 3.50 -4.60 -11.64
N PHE A 156 3.76 -4.66 -10.34
CA PHE A 156 5.11 -4.44 -9.81
C PHE A 156 6.11 -5.51 -10.28
N ALA A 157 5.69 -6.77 -10.36
CA ALA A 157 6.52 -7.84 -10.90
C ALA A 157 6.79 -7.66 -12.40
N LEU A 158 5.78 -7.25 -13.17
CA LEU A 158 5.91 -6.95 -14.60
C LEU A 158 6.83 -5.76 -14.86
N HIS A 159 6.77 -4.71 -14.03
CA HIS A 159 7.70 -3.58 -14.10
C HIS A 159 9.16 -4.04 -14.10
N ARG A 160 9.51 -4.98 -13.21
CA ARG A 160 10.87 -5.54 -13.12
C ARG A 160 11.26 -6.27 -14.41
N ARG A 161 10.35 -7.07 -14.99
CA ARG A 161 10.60 -7.77 -16.26
C ARG A 161 10.84 -6.80 -17.41
N ILE A 162 10.04 -5.74 -17.51
CA ILE A 162 10.19 -4.69 -18.53
C ILE A 162 11.57 -4.01 -18.41
N LEU A 163 12.09 -3.82 -17.19
CA LEU A 163 13.43 -3.26 -16.98
C LEU A 163 14.54 -4.25 -17.40
N ASP A 164 14.39 -5.53 -17.06
CA ASP A 164 15.34 -6.57 -17.43
C ASP A 164 15.44 -6.72 -18.97
N GLU A 165 14.30 -6.70 -19.68
CA GLU A 165 14.24 -6.73 -21.16
C GLU A 165 14.93 -5.52 -21.82
N LYS A 166 14.93 -4.36 -21.16
CA LYS A 166 15.59 -3.14 -21.63
C LYS A 166 17.10 -3.12 -21.32
N GLY A 167 17.65 -4.21 -20.81
CA GLY A 167 19.09 -4.33 -20.49
C GLY A 167 19.51 -3.60 -19.22
N PHE A 168 18.56 -3.12 -18.40
CA PHE A 168 18.84 -2.60 -17.06
C PHE A 168 18.87 -3.78 -16.09
N VAL A 169 20.01 -4.47 -16.05
CA VAL A 169 20.25 -5.59 -15.12
C VAL A 169 19.99 -5.10 -13.68
N ASN A 170 19.04 -5.73 -12.98
CA ASN A 170 18.68 -5.40 -11.60
C ASN A 170 19.90 -5.44 -10.63
N LEU A 171 19.74 -4.78 -9.46
CA LEU A 171 20.73 -4.55 -8.37
C LEU A 171 21.60 -5.75 -7.91
N TYR A 172 21.27 -6.99 -8.30
CA TYR A 172 22.02 -8.22 -7.97
C TYR A 172 22.48 -9.04 -9.17
N GLY A 173 22.21 -8.59 -10.41
CA GLY A 173 22.73 -9.27 -11.58
C GLY A 173 24.19 -8.89 -11.79
N ARG A 174 25.10 -9.70 -11.27
CA ARG A 174 26.41 -9.84 -11.89
C ARG A 174 26.16 -10.38 -13.30
N LYS A 175 26.64 -9.66 -14.33
CA LYS A 175 26.87 -10.30 -15.63
C LYS A 175 27.79 -11.51 -15.43
N PRO A 176 27.59 -12.61 -16.17
CA PRO A 176 28.59 -13.67 -16.25
C PRO A 176 29.95 -13.12 -16.71
#